data_AF-A0A7W7I1V7-F1
#
_entry.id   AF-A0A7W7I1V7-F1
#
_cell.length_a   1.000
_cell.length_b   1.000
_cell.length_c   1.000
_cell.angle_alpha   90.00
_cell.angle_beta   90.00
_cell.angle_gamma   90.00
#
_symmetry.space_group_name_H-M   'P 1'
#
loop_
_entity.id
_entity.type
_entity.pdbx_description
1 polymer ?
#
loop_
_entity_poly.entity_id
_entity_poly.type
_entity_poly.pdbx_seq_one_letter_code
_entity_poly.pdbx_strand_id
1 'polypeptide(L)' 'MPAITGGKDVQVDPADVARIGRLVTGPFDGEVPDDLTHLLRRDPGPPGLWRYRSQLTRPVDGRVLDRIGAWAQARLTR' A
#
# COMPACT_ATOMS: atom_id res chain seq x y z
N MET A 1 9.11 -0.20 10.43
CA MET A 1 7.65 -0.24 10.31
C MET A 1 7.36 -0.04 8.84
N PRO A 2 6.60 -0.94 8.20
CA PRO A 2 6.20 -0.78 6.83
C PRO A 2 5.03 0.23 6.78
N ALA A 3 5.01 1.10 5.78
CA ALA A 3 3.85 1.92 5.48
C ALA A 3 3.58 1.85 3.98
N ILE A 4 2.37 1.45 3.62
CA ILE A 4 1.96 1.22 2.23
C ILE A 4 0.62 1.92 2.03
N THR A 5 0.54 2.77 1.01
CA THR A 5 -0.72 3.20 0.42
C THR A 5 -0.58 3.19 -1.09
N GLY A 6 -1.68 3.38 -1.81
CA GLY A 6 -1.67 3.40 -3.27
C GLY A 6 -1.48 4.79 -3.86
N GLY A 7 -0.73 4.89 -4.97
CA GLY A 7 -0.63 6.13 -5.74
C GLY A 7 -1.97 6.59 -6.34
N LYS A 8 -2.94 5.67 -6.46
CA LYS A 8 -4.32 5.93 -6.86
C LYS A 8 -5.31 5.81 -5.70
N ASP A 9 -4.84 5.90 -4.46
CA ASP A 9 -5.73 6.06 -3.32
C ASP A 9 -6.40 7.45 -3.40
N VAL A 10 -7.67 7.47 -3.75
CA VAL A 10 -8.47 8.71 -3.82
C VAL A 10 -9.10 9.07 -2.47
N GLN A 11 -8.93 8.23 -1.44
CA GLN A 11 -9.49 8.40 -0.11
C GLN A 11 -8.44 8.88 0.89
N VAL A 12 -7.15 8.62 0.64
CA VAL A 12 -6.02 9.02 1.48
C VAL A 12 -4.95 9.70 0.62
N ASP A 13 -4.37 10.80 1.08
CA ASP A 13 -3.26 11.47 0.40
C ASP A 13 -2.01 10.58 0.45
N PRO A 14 -1.46 10.12 -0.69
CA PRO A 14 -0.28 9.27 -0.70
C PRO A 14 0.96 9.90 -0.05
N ALA A 15 1.02 11.24 0.03
CA ALA A 15 2.07 11.95 0.74
C ALA A 15 2.08 11.69 2.26
N ASP A 16 1.01 11.11 2.82
CA ASP A 16 0.96 10.71 4.22
C ASP A 16 2.02 9.65 4.57
N VAL A 17 2.41 8.78 3.64
CA VAL A 17 3.51 7.82 3.87
C VAL A 17 4.81 8.56 4.20
N ALA A 18 5.13 9.60 3.43
CA ALA A 18 6.30 10.43 3.70
C ALA A 18 6.14 11.24 4.99
N ARG A 19 4.93 11.70 5.34
CA ARG A 19 4.65 12.36 6.63
C ARG A 19 4.92 11.41 7.80
N ILE A 20 4.43 10.18 7.76
CA ILE A 20 4.68 9.15 8.77
C ILE A 20 6.17 8.91 8.95
N GLY A 21 6.92 8.80 7.84
CA GLY A 21 8.38 8.58 7.87
C GLY A 21 9.16 9.67 8.62
N ARG A 22 8.63 10.90 8.67
CA ARG A 22 9.24 12.00 9.45
C ARG A 22 8.88 11.99 10.93
N LEU A 23 7.82 11.28 11.32
CA LEU A 23 7.30 11.25 12.69
C LEU A 23 7.82 10.05 13.49
N VAL A 24 8.12 8.95 12.82
CA VAL A 24 8.58 7.73 13.50
C VAL A 24 10.06 7.81 13.87
N THR A 25 10.39 7.33 15.06
CA THR A 25 11.77 7.33 15.60
C THR A 25 12.53 6.02 15.36
N GLY A 26 11.83 4.98 14.92
CA GLY A 26 12.41 3.67 14.60
C GLY A 26 12.61 3.45 13.10
N PRO A 27 13.15 2.29 12.69
CA PRO A 27 13.30 1.94 11.28
C PRO A 27 11.98 2.09 10.55
N PHE A 28 12.00 2.79 9.42
CA PHE A 28 10.84 3.08 8.59
C PHE A 28 11.11 2.64 7.15
N ASP A 29 10.10 2.09 6.50
CA ASP A 29 10.20 1.70 5.11
C ASP A 29 8.82 1.91 4.46
N GLY A 30 8.73 2.99 3.69
CA GLY A 30 7.49 3.50 3.13
C GLY A 30 7.47 3.37 1.62
N GLU A 31 6.35 2.91 1.07
CA GLU A 31 6.16 2.74 -0.36
C GLU A 31 4.77 3.24 -0.82
N VAL A 32 4.74 3.73 -2.05
CA VAL A 32 3.52 4.21 -2.72
C VAL A 32 3.50 3.66 -4.14
N PRO A 33 2.97 2.45 -4.39
CA PRO A 33 2.93 1.89 -5.74
C PRO A 33 1.94 2.65 -6.64
N ASP A 34 2.39 3.09 -7.82
CA ASP A 34 1.66 3.99 -8.72
C ASP A 34 0.25 3.51 -9.13
N ASP A 35 0.08 2.21 -9.37
CA ASP A 35 -1.19 1.63 -9.84
C ASP A 35 -2.05 1.04 -8.70
N LEU A 36 -1.65 1.20 -7.45
CA LEU A 36 -2.40 0.61 -6.33
C LEU A 36 -3.53 1.55 -5.90
N THR A 37 -4.71 0.99 -5.69
CA THR A 37 -5.88 1.74 -5.19
C THR A 37 -6.01 1.63 -3.68
N HIS A 38 -6.95 2.36 -3.09
CA HIS A 38 -7.30 2.22 -1.66
C HIS A 38 -7.63 0.78 -1.26
N LEU A 39 -8.17 0.00 -2.20
CA LEU A 39 -8.51 -1.40 -1.94
C LEU A 39 -7.28 -2.31 -1.92
N LEU A 40 -6.06 -1.82 -2.10
CA LEU A 40 -4.84 -2.64 -2.25
C LEU A 40 -4.92 -3.59 -3.46
N ARG A 41 -5.63 -3.15 -4.52
CA ARG A 41 -5.71 -3.86 -5.79
C ARG A 41 -4.96 -3.05 -6.84
N ARG A 42 -4.31 -3.76 -7.76
CA ARG A 42 -3.68 -3.11 -8.91
C ARG A 42 -4.72 -2.67 -9.92
N ASP A 43 -4.56 -1.46 -10.39
CA ASP A 43 -5.40 -0.85 -11.39
C ASP A 43 -4.61 0.06 -12.33
N PRO A 44 -4.32 -0.37 -13.57
CA PRO A 44 -3.63 0.48 -14.55
C PRO A 44 -4.55 1.55 -15.17
N GLY A 45 -5.86 1.51 -14.91
CA GLY A 45 -6.80 2.50 -15.44
C GLY A 45 -6.70 3.87 -14.74
N PRO A 46 -7.50 4.86 -15.18
CA PRO A 46 -7.59 6.16 -14.50
C PRO A 46 -8.04 6.01 -13.04
N PRO A 47 -7.54 6.85 -12.10
CA PRO A 47 -7.98 6.83 -10.71
C PRO A 47 -9.47 7.17 -10.58
N GLY A 48 -10.17 6.47 -9.68
CA GLY A 48 -11.58 6.77 -9.37
C GLY A 48 -12.34 5.63 -8.70
N LEU A 49 -13.48 5.97 -8.07
CA LEU A 49 -14.30 5.03 -7.30
C LEU A 49 -15.14 4.08 -8.17
N TRP A 50 -15.40 4.45 -9.43
CA TRP A 50 -16.32 3.76 -10.35
C TRP A 50 -15.97 2.28 -10.57
N ARG A 51 -14.70 1.93 -10.42
CA ARG A 51 -14.19 0.58 -10.67
C ARG A 51 -13.97 -0.23 -9.38
N TYR A 52 -14.20 0.35 -8.20
CA TYR A 52 -14.00 -0.34 -6.91
C TYR A 52 -14.80 -1.64 -6.84
N ARG A 53 -16.07 -1.61 -7.26
CA ARG A 53 -16.93 -2.81 -7.24
C ARG A 53 -16.32 -3.98 -8.02
N SER A 54 -15.70 -3.69 -9.17
CA SER A 54 -15.03 -4.71 -9.98
C SER A 54 -13.68 -5.18 -9.40
N GLN A 55 -13.06 -4.38 -8.53
CA GLN A 55 -11.80 -4.71 -7.88
C GLN A 55 -11.99 -5.62 -6.66
N LEU A 56 -13.17 -5.58 -6.01
CA LEU A 56 -13.44 -6.42 -4.83
C LEU A 56 -13.36 -7.93 -5.12
N THR A 57 -13.59 -8.35 -6.36
CA THR A 57 -13.45 -9.75 -6.79
C THR A 57 -12.03 -10.13 -7.22
N ARG A 58 -11.10 -9.16 -7.24
CA ARG A 58 -9.70 -9.38 -7.61
C ARG A 58 -8.84 -9.62 -6.37
N PRO A 59 -7.79 -10.43 -6.49
CA PRO A 59 -6.84 -10.62 -5.41
C PRO A 59 -6.19 -9.28 -5.02
N VAL A 60 -5.77 -9.19 -3.76
CA VAL A 60 -4.85 -8.14 -3.31
C VAL A 60 -3.59 -8.18 -4.19
N ASP A 61 -2.98 -7.02 -4.44
CA ASP A 61 -1.72 -6.97 -5.19
C ASP A 61 -0.65 -7.81 -4.47
N GLY A 62 -0.08 -8.77 -5.18
CA GLY A 62 0.93 -9.68 -4.64
C GLY A 62 2.14 -8.94 -4.05
N ARG A 63 2.52 -7.79 -4.59
CA ARG A 63 3.63 -6.98 -4.07
C ARG A 63 3.38 -6.53 -2.64
N VAL A 64 2.14 -6.17 -2.31
CA VAL A 64 1.75 -5.77 -0.94
C VAL A 64 1.88 -6.97 0.00
N LEU A 65 1.43 -8.15 -0.44
CA LEU A 65 1.54 -9.38 0.36
C LEU A 65 2.99 -9.81 0.58
N ASP A 66 3.81 -9.80 -0.47
CA ASP A 66 5.23 -10.12 -0.41
C ASP A 66 5.96 -9.19 0.56
N ARG A 67 5.63 -7.89 0.51
CA ARG A 67 6.21 -6.87 1.37
C ARG A 67 5.87 -7.08 2.85
N ILE A 68 4.59 -7.32 3.15
CA ILE A 68 4.13 -7.61 4.51
C ILE A 68 4.74 -8.93 5.01
N GLY A 69 4.79 -9.94 4.14
CA GLY A 69 5.38 -11.26 4.42
C GLY A 69 6.86 -11.15 4.80
N ALA A 70 7.66 -10.45 4.00
CA ALA A 70 9.08 -10.20 4.30
C ALA A 70 9.27 -9.43 5.61
N TRP A 71 8.44 -8.42 5.86
CA TRP A 71 8.46 -7.67 7.11
C TRP A 71 8.15 -8.54 8.34
N ALA A 72 7.15 -9.43 8.22
CA ALA A 72 6.74 -10.34 9.26
C ALA A 72 7.81 -11.40 9.53
N GLN A 73 8.36 -12.03 8.49
CA GLN A 73 9.46 -13.01 8.61
C GLN A 73 10.65 -12.42 9.37
N ALA A 74 11.11 -11.22 9.01
CA ALA A 74 12.22 -10.56 9.69
C ALA A 74 12.00 -10.29 11.20
N ARG A 75 10.75 -10.40 11.69
CA ARG A 75 10.38 -10.18 13.10
C ARG A 75 9.99 -11.44 13.84
N LEU A 76 9.39 -12.41 13.15
CA LEU A 76 8.94 -13.66 13.74
C LEU A 76 10.05 -14.70 13.83
N THR A 77 11.13 -14.56 13.05
CA THR A 77 12.32 -15.42 13.13
C THR A 77 13.35 -14.89 14.14
N ARG A 78 12.90 -14.12 15.14
CA ARG A 78 13.70 -13.64 16.27
C ARG A 78 13.36 -14.40 17.54
#